data_AF-C7H856-F1
#
_entry.id   AF-C7H856-F1
#
_cell.length_a   1.000
_cell.length_b   1.000
_cell.length_c   1.000
_cell.angle_alpha   90.00
_cell.angle_beta   90.00
_cell.angle_gamma   90.00
#
_symmetry.space_group_name_H-M   'P 1'
#
loop_
_entity.id
_entity.type
_entity.pdbx_description
1 polymer ?
#
loop_
_entity_poly.entity_id
_entity_poly.type
_entity_poly.pdbx_seq_one_letter_code
_entity_poly.pdbx_strand_id
1 'polypeptide(L)'
;MGRALIVSAGASSNEYISARLAELGYTRPTIIPSGAEARRRMMESDFELIVVNAPLPDEFGHELCSSAVRKNRRRRGAAGQGSSRRAAADPHE
;
A
#
# COMPACT_ATOMS: atom_id res chain seq x y z
N MET A 1 -6.95 1.04 -15.43
CA MET A 1 -6.28 2.19 -14.81
C MET A 1 -6.13 1.95 -13.32
N GLY A 2 -5.04 2.44 -12.74
CA GLY A 2 -4.65 2.14 -11.37
C GLY A 2 -5.63 2.60 -10.31
N ARG A 3 -5.56 1.99 -9.13
CA ARG A 3 -6.39 2.37 -7.98
C ARG A 3 -5.62 3.36 -7.12
N ALA A 4 -6.25 4.50 -6.80
CA ALA A 4 -5.72 5.49 -5.88
C ALA A 4 -6.46 5.43 -4.54
N LEU A 5 -5.75 5.74 -3.46
CA LEU A 5 -6.28 5.85 -2.10
C LEU A 5 -5.98 7.25 -1.55
N ILE A 6 -6.99 7.94 -1.04
CA ILE A 6 -6.88 9.21 -0.32
C ILE A 6 -7.18 8.93 1.15
N VAL A 7 -6.26 9.31 2.04
CA VAL A 7 -6.40 9.18 3.49
C VAL A 7 -6.44 10.58 4.08
N SER A 8 -7.64 11.05 4.44
CA SER A 8 -7.86 12.43 4.84
C SER A 8 -9.24 12.61 5.49
N ALA A 9 -9.27 13.27 6.65
CA ALA A 9 -10.49 13.58 7.39
C ALA A 9 -11.25 14.80 6.85
N GLY A 10 -10.61 15.65 6.04
CA GLY A 10 -11.21 16.89 5.53
C GLY A 10 -11.96 16.68 4.22
N ALA A 11 -13.29 16.88 4.22
CA ALA A 11 -14.13 16.73 3.03
C ALA A 11 -13.69 17.65 1.87
N SER A 12 -13.40 18.93 2.14
CA SER A 12 -12.94 19.88 1.13
C SER A 12 -11.59 19.50 0.51
N SER A 13 -10.67 18.97 1.32
CA SER A 13 -9.38 18.46 0.84
C SER A 13 -9.57 17.22 -0.03
N ASN A 14 -10.52 16.35 0.32
CA ASN A 14 -10.82 15.12 -0.41
C ASN A 14 -11.35 15.41 -1.81
N GLU A 15 -12.26 16.37 -1.94
CA GLU A 15 -12.78 16.82 -3.24
C GLU A 15 -11.66 17.42 -4.11
N TYR A 16 -10.83 18.28 -3.53
CA TYR A 16 -9.71 18.89 -4.26
C TYR A 16 -8.71 17.84 -4.76
N ILE A 17 -8.29 16.92 -3.90
CA ILE A 17 -7.36 15.84 -4.26
C ILE A 17 -8.01 14.89 -5.27
N SER A 18 -9.30 14.57 -5.10
CA SER A 18 -10.01 13.71 -6.04
C SER A 18 -10.12 14.33 -7.43
N ALA A 19 -10.37 15.64 -7.53
CA ALA A 19 -10.39 16.35 -8.81
C ALA A 19 -9.02 16.31 -9.50
N ARG A 20 -7.94 16.57 -8.75
CA ARG A 20 -6.56 16.48 -9.27
C ARG A 20 -6.16 15.06 -9.67
N LEU A 21 -6.59 14.06 -8.92
CA LEU A 21 -6.38 12.65 -9.27
C LEU A 21 -7.15 12.25 -10.51
N ALA A 22 -8.39 12.74 -10.68
CA ALA A 22 -9.18 12.51 -11.87
C ALA A 22 -8.52 13.11 -13.12
N GLU A 23 -7.93 14.31 -13.03
CA GLU A 23 -7.14 14.92 -14.11
C GLU A 23 -5.93 14.06 -14.51
N LEU A 24 -5.31 13.36 -13.56
CA LEU A 24 -4.21 12.43 -13.79
C LEU A 24 -4.66 11.05 -14.30
N GLY A 25 -5.97 10.84 -14.48
CA GLY A 25 -6.55 9.58 -14.96
C GLY A 25 -6.98 8.60 -13.85
N TYR A 26 -6.88 8.98 -12.57
CA TYR A 26 -7.39 8.23 -11.43
C TYR A 26 -8.83 8.68 -11.10
N THR A 27 -9.78 8.22 -11.90
CA THR A 27 -11.18 8.71 -11.88
C THR A 27 -12.01 8.25 -10.68
N ARG A 28 -11.53 7.29 -9.88
CA ARG A 28 -12.22 6.77 -8.67
C ARG A 28 -11.25 6.48 -7.52
N PRO A 29 -10.69 7.51 -6.88
CA PRO A 29 -9.91 7.32 -5.68
C PRO A 29 -10.81 6.83 -4.53
N THR A 30 -10.32 5.86 -3.76
CA THR A 30 -10.97 5.44 -2.51
C THR A 30 -10.65 6.47 -1.44
N ILE A 31 -11.64 7.02 -0.75
CA ILE A 31 -11.43 8.03 0.30
C ILE A 31 -11.67 7.37 1.66
N ILE A 32 -10.72 7.53 2.57
CA ILE A 32 -10.79 6.98 3.92
C ILE A 32 -10.44 8.09 4.92
N PRO A 33 -11.29 8.36 5.93
CA PRO A 33 -11.07 9.43 6.90
C PRO A 33 -10.07 9.08 8.00
N SER A 34 -9.74 7.79 8.16
CA SER A 34 -8.90 7.26 9.25
C SER A 34 -7.70 6.46 8.73
N GLY A 35 -6.56 6.61 9.39
CA GLY A 35 -5.37 5.79 9.08
C GLY A 35 -5.60 4.30 9.33
N ALA A 36 -6.36 3.93 10.37
CA ALA A 36 -6.55 2.54 10.76
C ALA A 36 -7.39 1.78 9.72
N GLU A 37 -8.36 2.46 9.13
CA GLU A 37 -9.13 1.96 7.99
C GLU A 37 -8.28 1.91 6.72
N ALA A 38 -7.43 2.92 6.49
CA ALA A 38 -6.54 2.96 5.34
C ALA A 38 -5.58 1.78 5.36
N ARG A 39 -5.00 1.48 6.52
CA ARG A 39 -4.11 0.32 6.73
C ARG A 39 -4.80 -1.00 6.38
N ARG A 40 -6.05 -1.20 6.81
CA ARG A 40 -6.84 -2.38 6.47
C ARG A 40 -7.11 -2.46 4.97
N ARG A 41 -7.52 -1.35 4.36
CA ARG A 41 -7.80 -1.29 2.92
C ARG A 41 -6.56 -1.55 2.09
N MET A 42 -5.39 -1.04 2.51
CA MET A 42 -4.10 -1.31 1.89
C MET A 42 -3.65 -2.76 2.05
N MET A 43 -4.16 -3.50 3.04
CA MET A 43 -3.91 -4.94 3.17
C MET A 43 -4.80 -5.73 2.21
N GLU A 44 -6.10 -5.42 2.18
CA GLU A 44 -7.12 -6.10 1.37
C GLU A 44 -7.00 -5.80 -0.13
N SER A 45 -6.55 -4.60 -0.49
CA SER A 45 -6.46 -4.13 -1.88
C SER A 45 -5.08 -3.57 -2.18
N ASP A 46 -4.66 -3.73 -3.42
CA ASP A 46 -3.43 -3.12 -3.93
C ASP A 46 -3.77 -1.77 -4.60
N PHE A 47 -3.01 -0.74 -4.25
CA PHE A 47 -3.15 0.63 -4.76
C PHE A 47 -1.82 1.04 -5.39
N GLU A 48 -1.90 1.78 -6.50
CA GLU A 48 -0.72 2.32 -7.19
C GLU A 48 -0.27 3.65 -6.59
N LEU A 49 -1.23 4.42 -6.06
CA LEU A 49 -0.99 5.73 -5.47
C LEU A 49 -1.76 5.87 -4.16
N ILE A 50 -1.08 6.36 -3.13
CA ILE A 50 -1.66 6.60 -1.81
C ILE A 50 -1.29 8.02 -1.39
N VAL A 51 -2.31 8.86 -1.18
CA VAL A 51 -2.18 10.24 -0.76
C VAL A 51 -2.63 10.33 0.70
N VAL A 52 -1.75 10.80 1.58
CA VAL A 52 -2.03 10.93 3.02
C VAL A 52 -1.98 12.40 3.40
N ASN A 53 -3.12 12.95 3.83
CA ASN A 53 -3.23 14.32 4.32
C ASN A 53 -3.13 14.30 5.85
N ALA A 54 -1.97 14.66 6.39
CA ALA A 54 -1.72 14.72 7.83
C ALA A 54 -1.85 16.16 8.34
N PRO A 55 -2.29 16.37 9.60
CA PRO A 55 -2.57 15.38 10.64
C PRO A 55 -3.93 14.69 10.47
N LEU A 56 -3.96 13.36 10.69
CA LEU A 56 -5.23 12.61 10.79
C LEU A 56 -5.69 12.62 12.25
N PRO A 57 -7.01 12.46 12.50
CA PRO A 57 -7.57 12.48 13.85
C PRO A 57 -7.10 11.31 14.74
N ASP A 58 -6.79 10.15 14.12
CA ASP A 58 -6.55 8.90 14.86
C ASP A 58 -5.08 8.49 14.94
N GLU A 59 -4.21 8.99 14.06
CA GLU A 59 -2.78 8.64 14.02
C GLU A 59 -1.97 9.63 13.16
N PHE A 60 -0.68 9.80 13.43
CA PHE A 60 0.20 10.48 12.47
C PHE A 60 0.45 9.52 11.30
N GLY A 61 0.24 9.99 10.06
CA GLY A 61 0.39 9.20 8.83
C GLY A 61 1.76 8.48 8.65
N HIS A 62 2.72 8.75 9.53
CA HIS A 62 3.99 8.04 9.63
C HIS A 62 3.84 6.56 10.01
N GLU A 63 2.92 6.20 10.92
CA GLU A 63 2.68 4.79 11.28
C GLU A 63 2.04 4.00 10.13
N LEU A 64 1.13 4.65 9.41
CA LEU A 64 0.51 4.15 8.18
C LEU A 64 1.56 3.86 7.11
N CYS A 65 2.49 4.78 6.88
CA CYS A 65 3.61 4.61 5.93
C CYS A 65 4.52 3.43 6.29
N SER A 66 4.85 3.24 7.58
CA SER A 66 5.67 2.10 8.02
C SER A 66 4.99 0.75 7.75
N SER A 67 3.67 0.68 7.97
CA SER A 67 2.85 -0.51 7.66
C SER A 67 2.80 -0.80 6.15
N ALA A 68 2.67 0.23 5.32
CA ALA A 68 2.68 0.13 3.86
C ALA A 68 3.96 -0.51 3.32
N VAL A 69 5.11 -0.04 3.81
CA VAL A 69 6.45 -0.50 3.39
C VAL A 69 6.69 -1.95 3.82
N ARG A 70 6.24 -2.35 5.02
CA ARG A 70 6.36 -3.75 5.47
C ARG A 70 5.60 -4.74 4.58
N LYS A 71 4.42 -4.38 4.04
CA LYS A 71 3.66 -5.25 3.11
C LYS A 71 4.40 -5.40 1.78
N ASN A 72 4.89 -4.30 1.18
CA ASN A 72 5.60 -4.35 -0.09
C ASN A 72 6.88 -5.23 0.00
N ARG A 73 7.60 -5.13 1.13
CA ARG A 73 8.79 -5.96 1.40
C ARG A 73 8.45 -7.45 1.55
N ARG A 74 7.29 -7.82 2.13
CA ARG A 74 6.87 -9.23 2.23
C ARG A 74 6.49 -9.85 0.89
N ARG A 75 5.93 -9.08 -0.06
CA ARG A 75 5.63 -9.59 -1.40
C ARG A 75 6.87 -9.83 -2.26
N ARG A 76 7.91 -8.98 -2.14
CA ARG A 76 9.19 -9.21 -2.83
C ARG A 76 10.05 -10.30 -2.20
N GLY A 77 9.88 -10.60 -0.91
CA GLY A 77 10.65 -11.65 -0.21
C GLY A 77 10.17 -13.09 -0.46
N ALA A 78 8.97 -13.30 -0.99
CA ALA A 78 8.43 -14.64 -1.29
C ALA A 78 8.93 -15.22 -2.63
N ALA A 79 9.57 -14.41 -3.48
CA ALA A 79 10.10 -14.85 -4.78
C ALA A 79 11.56 -15.39 -4.72
N GLY A 80 12.15 -15.51 -3.52
CA GLY A 80 13.57 -15.85 -3.35
C GLY A 80 13.89 -17.12 -2.54
N GLN A 81 12.92 -17.97 -2.22
CA GLN A 81 13.18 -19.22 -1.50
C GLN A 81 12.57 -20.42 -2.23
N GLY A 82 13.07 -20.66 -3.43
CA GLY A 82 12.84 -21.88 -4.19
C GLY A 82 14.17 -22.38 -4.75
N SER A 83 14.53 -23.61 -4.36
CA SER A 83 15.53 -24.46 -5.01
C SER A 83 17.01 -24.28 -4.61
N SER A 84 17.37 -24.84 -3.45
CA SER A 84 18.57 -25.70 -3.40
C SER A 84 18.23 -26.96 -2.60
N ARG A 85 17.41 -27.81 -3.21
CA ARG A 85 17.37 -29.25 -2.90
C ARG A 85 17.39 -29.99 -4.23
N ARG A 86 18.57 -30.40 -4.66
CA ARG A 86 18.89 -31.55 -5.52
C ARG A 86 20.39 -31.78 -5.32
N ALA A 87 20.76 -32.71 -4.44
CA ALA A 87 20.94 -34.13 -4.75
C ALA A 87 22.25 -34.36 -5.54
N ALA A 88 23.26 -34.79 -4.82
CA ALA A 88 24.26 -35.75 -5.28
C ALA A 88 24.79 -36.50 -4.05
N ALA A 89 24.14 -37.62 -3.75
CA ALA A 89 24.88 -38.85 -3.46
C ALA A 89 25.64 -39.18 -4.76
N ASP A 90 26.82 -39.78 -4.82
CA ASP A 90 27.48 -40.74 -3.92
C ASP A 90 28.97 -40.85 -4.42
N PRO A 91 29.75 -41.95 -4.26
CA PRO A 91 30.95 -42.10 -3.43
C PRO A 91 32.27 -42.33 -4.24
N HIS A 92 33.35 -42.78 -3.57
CA HIS A 92 34.71 -43.12 -4.03
C HIS A 92 35.69 -41.94 -4.03
N GLU A 93 36.85 -41.97 -3.37
CA GLU A 93 37.84 -43.05 -3.12
C GLU A 93 38.49 -42.89 -1.74
#